data_AF-A0A1G0IG85-F1
#
_entry.id   AF-A0A1G0IG85-F1
#
_cell.length_a   1.000
_cell.length_b   1.000
_cell.length_c   1.000
_cell.angle_alpha   90.00
_cell.angle_beta   90.00
_cell.angle_gamma   90.00
#
_symmetry.space_group_name_H-M   'P 1'
#
loop_
_entity.id
_entity.type
_entity.pdbx_description
1 polymer ?
#
loop_
_entity_poly.entity_id
_entity_poly.type
_entity_poly.pdbx_seq_one_letter_code
_entity_poly.pdbx_strand_id
1 'polypeptide(L)'
;MRRFIPIKLPDRKITSYRTTKTPSLGPLPFSKKNASLLTWIHIYRHHIEYHATWRVRLYFLMLVLYHNSKRFITIGRTCKQHGVGIAKYELDACHSSLFPRVIDYSPDNTVEFLSQKQQSIFDGTAFDDMNNMTVCAPKTVNLVDCYLEDRMHGRTYRKRLLAILNQVSMGNLTPEQGMHFFFLVMQRAFIEMRRVAAKVKGPKKRDALLKVIAHQERGTFENATESLHLSTPFFKKTLHQKNEPAYTAYDRTRKELLKNKYRPADDGAIHDPKNGA
;
A
#
# COMPACT_ATOMS: atom_id res chain seq x y z
N MET A 1 18.91 -36.91 24.84
CA MET A 1 19.21 -36.12 23.62
C MET A 1 18.17 -36.45 22.55
N ARG A 2 17.26 -35.54 22.21
CA ARG A 2 16.27 -35.75 21.13
C ARG A 2 16.93 -35.41 19.79
N ARG A 3 16.96 -36.37 18.87
CA ARG A 3 17.52 -36.18 17.51
C ARG A 3 16.68 -35.17 16.75
N PHE A 4 17.32 -34.12 16.26
CA PHE A 4 16.73 -33.14 15.36
C PHE A 4 16.51 -33.81 14.00
N ILE A 5 15.25 -33.93 13.56
CA ILE A 5 14.91 -34.37 12.20
C ILE A 5 14.73 -33.10 11.37
N PRO A 6 15.64 -32.79 10.44
CA PRO A 6 15.48 -31.61 9.59
C PRO A 6 14.27 -31.81 8.68
N ILE A 7 13.23 -31.02 8.89
CA ILE A 7 12.09 -30.94 7.98
C ILE A 7 12.59 -30.24 6.72
N LYS A 8 12.86 -31.01 5.65
CA LYS A 8 13.05 -30.44 4.32
C LYS A 8 11.73 -29.79 3.90
N LEU A 9 11.66 -28.47 3.97
CA LEU A 9 10.60 -27.71 3.32
C LEU A 9 10.68 -28.05 1.81
N PRO A 10 9.57 -28.46 1.17
CA PRO A 10 9.59 -28.77 -0.25
C PRO A 10 10.08 -27.55 -1.02
N ASP A 11 10.88 -27.77 -2.07
CA ASP A 11 11.32 -26.74 -3.01
C ASP A 11 10.09 -26.01 -3.56
N ARG A 12 9.72 -24.90 -2.92
CA ARG A 12 8.68 -24.02 -3.43
C ARG A 12 9.29 -23.38 -4.67
N LYS A 13 8.85 -23.81 -5.85
CA LYS A 13 9.03 -23.06 -7.09
C LYS A 13 8.64 -21.62 -6.80
N ILE A 14 9.63 -20.73 -6.74
CA ILE A 14 9.42 -19.29 -6.69
C ILE A 14 8.83 -18.95 -8.05
N THR A 15 7.51 -18.87 -8.13
CA THR A 15 6.84 -18.32 -9.31
C THR A 15 7.21 -16.85 -9.35
N SER A 16 8.15 -16.49 -10.22
CA SER A 16 8.41 -15.10 -10.53
C SER A 16 7.15 -14.55 -11.18
N TYR A 17 6.41 -13.72 -10.44
CA TYR A 17 5.31 -12.97 -11.02
C TYR A 17 5.91 -12.03 -12.05
N ARG A 18 5.82 -12.38 -13.35
CA ARG A 18 5.90 -11.39 -14.42
C ARG A 18 4.89 -10.32 -14.04
N THR A 19 5.37 -9.10 -13.84
CA THR A 19 4.65 -7.89 -13.45
C THR A 19 3.32 -7.73 -14.19
N THR A 20 2.26 -8.41 -13.72
CA THR A 20 0.93 -8.25 -14.27
C THR A 20 0.40 -6.92 -13.76
N LYS A 21 0.21 -6.00 -14.72
CA LYS A 21 -0.66 -4.82 -14.71
C LYS A 21 -1.26 -4.55 -13.33
N THR A 22 -0.65 -3.58 -12.66
CA THR A 22 -1.10 -3.02 -11.39
C THR A 22 -2.60 -2.78 -11.38
N PRO A 23 -3.26 -2.90 -10.22
CA PRO A 23 -4.63 -2.45 -10.06
C PRO A 23 -4.78 -0.94 -10.33
N SER A 24 -4.92 -0.55 -11.60
CA SER A 24 -5.50 0.74 -11.98
C SER A 24 -7.01 0.66 -11.81
N LEU A 25 -7.64 1.78 -11.47
CA LEU A 25 -9.07 1.90 -11.30
C LEU A 25 -9.73 1.94 -12.69
N GLY A 26 -9.76 0.78 -13.35
CA GLY A 26 -10.29 0.62 -14.70
C GLY A 26 -9.35 1.16 -15.79
N PRO A 27 -9.87 1.37 -17.02
CA PRO A 27 -9.12 2.00 -18.10
C PRO A 27 -8.68 3.41 -17.69
N LEU A 28 -7.43 3.77 -17.99
CA LEU A 28 -6.92 5.10 -17.70
C LEU A 28 -7.63 6.12 -18.61
N PRO A 29 -8.33 7.13 -18.06
CA PRO A 29 -8.86 8.20 -18.88
C PRO A 29 -7.69 8.99 -19.48
N PHE A 30 -7.60 8.98 -20.80
CA PHE A 30 -6.61 9.76 -21.53
C PHE A 30 -7.15 11.16 -21.78
N SER A 31 -6.39 12.18 -21.36
CA SER A 31 -6.64 13.56 -21.77
C SER A 31 -5.86 13.90 -23.04
N LYS A 32 -6.19 15.04 -23.67
CA LYS A 32 -5.37 15.60 -24.76
C LYS A 32 -3.92 15.74 -24.28
N LYS A 33 -2.94 15.50 -25.17
CA LYS A 33 -1.49 15.52 -24.87
C LYS A 33 -1.02 16.81 -24.16
N ASN A 34 -1.77 17.90 -24.27
CA ASN A 34 -1.45 19.22 -23.71
C ASN A 34 -2.41 19.66 -22.58
N ALA A 35 -3.10 18.73 -21.93
CA ALA A 35 -3.99 19.07 -20.82
C ALA A 35 -3.22 19.67 -19.64
N SER A 36 -3.84 20.64 -18.96
CA SER A 36 -3.22 21.29 -17.81
C SER A 36 -3.05 20.31 -16.64
N LEU A 37 -2.11 20.57 -15.74
CA LEU A 37 -1.90 19.77 -14.54
C LEU A 37 -3.18 19.63 -13.70
N LEU A 38 -3.97 20.70 -13.58
CA LEU A 38 -5.26 20.68 -12.89
C LEU A 38 -6.29 19.79 -13.60
N THR A 39 -6.28 19.78 -14.94
CA THR A 39 -7.13 18.88 -15.73
C THR A 39 -6.75 17.42 -15.47
N TRP A 40 -5.46 17.09 -15.44
CA TRP A 40 -5.00 15.74 -15.09
C TRP A 40 -5.41 15.35 -13.67
N ILE A 41 -5.25 16.24 -12.69
CA ILE A 41 -5.69 15.96 -11.30
C ILE A 41 -7.20 15.71 -11.23
N HIS A 42 -7.99 16.50 -11.95
CA HIS A 42 -9.44 16.30 -12.00
C HIS A 42 -9.82 14.95 -12.60
N ILE A 43 -9.23 14.60 -13.75
CA ILE A 43 -9.46 13.33 -14.43
C ILE A 43 -9.04 12.14 -13.56
N TYR A 44 -7.94 12.26 -12.82
CA TYR A 44 -7.39 11.20 -11.98
C TYR A 44 -7.89 11.25 -10.53
N ARG A 45 -8.89 12.07 -10.21
CA ARG A 45 -9.42 12.25 -8.85
C ARG A 45 -9.63 10.92 -8.12
N HIS A 46 -10.38 10.00 -8.74
CA HIS A 46 -10.71 8.72 -8.12
C HIS A 46 -9.47 7.84 -7.90
N HIS A 47 -8.47 7.94 -8.78
CA HIS A 47 -7.21 7.22 -8.62
C HIS A 47 -6.40 7.78 -7.43
N ILE A 48 -6.39 9.10 -7.25
CA ILE A 48 -5.70 9.77 -6.14
C ILE A 48 -6.36 9.41 -4.81
N GLU A 49 -7.70 9.46 -4.75
CA GLU A 49 -8.48 9.08 -3.58
C GLU A 49 -8.27 7.59 -3.25
N TYR A 50 -8.42 6.69 -4.23
CA TYR A 50 -8.20 5.24 -4.07
C TYR A 50 -6.80 4.90 -3.57
N HIS A 51 -5.77 5.54 -4.12
CA HIS A 51 -4.39 5.38 -3.68
C HIS A 51 -4.23 5.72 -2.19
N ALA A 52 -4.82 6.83 -1.74
CA ALA A 52 -4.81 7.21 -0.33
C ALA A 52 -5.64 6.26 0.54
N THR A 53 -6.79 5.78 0.07
CA THR A 53 -7.60 4.78 0.78
C THR A 53 -6.83 3.46 0.99
N TRP A 54 -6.09 2.99 -0.02
CA TRP A 54 -5.28 1.78 0.10
C TRP A 54 -4.12 1.93 1.07
N ARG A 55 -3.54 3.13 1.20
CA ARG A 55 -2.51 3.40 2.21
C ARG A 55 -3.01 3.08 3.62
N VAL A 56 -4.23 3.50 3.94
CA VAL A 56 -4.86 3.23 5.24
C VAL A 56 -5.06 1.74 5.44
N ARG A 57 -5.61 1.05 4.43
CA ARG A 57 -5.89 -0.39 4.48
C ARG A 57 -4.61 -1.22 4.64
N LEU A 58 -3.58 -0.92 3.84
CA LEU A 58 -2.29 -1.61 3.91
C LEU A 58 -1.63 -1.40 5.26
N TYR A 59 -1.67 -0.17 5.80
CA TYR A 59 -1.13 0.11 7.12
C TYR A 59 -1.89 -0.66 8.22
N PHE A 60 -3.23 -0.70 8.18
CA PHE A 60 -4.02 -1.50 9.12
C PHE A 60 -3.67 -2.99 9.06
N LEU A 61 -3.55 -3.55 7.86
CA LEU A 61 -3.16 -4.95 7.67
C LEU A 61 -1.75 -5.23 8.23
N MET A 62 -0.81 -4.28 8.11
CA MET A 62 0.49 -4.39 8.78
C MET A 62 0.34 -4.41 10.30
N LEU A 63 -0.50 -3.55 10.89
CA LEU A 63 -0.72 -3.55 12.34
C LEU A 63 -1.27 -4.90 12.83
N VAL A 64 -2.26 -5.45 12.12
CA VAL A 64 -2.83 -6.77 12.42
C VAL A 64 -1.78 -7.86 12.29
N LEU A 65 -1.02 -7.85 11.19
CA LEU A 65 -0.01 -8.85 10.92
C LEU A 65 1.09 -8.89 11.99
N TYR A 66 1.51 -7.72 12.49
CA TYR A 66 2.59 -7.64 13.48
C TYR A 66 2.11 -7.69 14.92
N HIS A 67 0.81 -7.55 15.21
CA HIS A 67 0.30 -7.49 16.58
C HIS A 67 0.81 -8.64 17.45
N ASN A 68 1.47 -8.31 18.55
CA ASN A 68 2.09 -9.27 19.49
C ASN A 68 3.13 -10.24 18.88
N SER A 69 3.64 -9.96 17.68
CA SER A 69 4.65 -10.82 17.05
C SER A 69 6.03 -10.76 17.71
N LYS A 70 6.27 -9.75 18.59
CA LYS A 70 7.56 -9.50 19.27
C LYS A 70 8.72 -9.31 18.28
N ARG A 71 8.44 -8.66 17.16
CA ARG A 71 9.43 -8.40 16.10
C ARG A 71 9.78 -6.93 16.04
N PHE A 72 11.06 -6.61 15.93
CA PHE A 72 11.47 -5.25 15.63
C PHE A 72 11.46 -5.02 14.13
N ILE A 73 10.88 -3.90 13.70
CA ILE A 73 10.56 -3.61 12.30
C ILE A 73 11.33 -2.36 11.87
N THR A 74 12.00 -2.47 10.72
CA THR A 74 12.75 -1.40 10.07
C THR A 74 12.31 -1.22 8.63
N ILE A 75 12.65 -0.07 8.04
CA ILE A 75 12.35 0.20 6.63
C ILE A 75 13.46 -0.40 5.77
N GLY A 76 13.07 -1.29 4.85
CA GLY A 76 13.97 -1.85 3.85
C GLY A 76 14.04 -0.99 2.58
N ARG A 77 15.04 -1.27 1.74
CA ARG A 77 15.11 -0.67 0.40
C ARG A 77 14.03 -1.27 -0.51
N THR A 78 13.14 -0.43 -1.03
CA THR A 78 12.16 -0.84 -2.03
C THR A 78 12.85 -1.44 -3.25
N CYS A 79 12.47 -2.67 -3.60
CA CYS A 79 13.02 -3.41 -4.74
C CYS A 79 11.94 -4.03 -5.65
N LYS A 80 10.67 -3.88 -5.26
CA LYS A 80 9.50 -4.35 -6.00
C LYS A 80 8.59 -3.17 -6.31
N GLN A 81 8.03 -3.16 -7.51
CA GLN A 81 7.03 -2.19 -7.95
C GLN A 81 6.19 -2.83 -9.05
N HIS A 82 4.89 -3.01 -8.82
CA HIS A 82 4.03 -3.72 -9.76
C HIS A 82 3.44 -2.84 -10.88
N GLY A 83 3.80 -1.55 -10.92
CA GLY A 83 3.28 -0.63 -11.93
C GLY A 83 4.28 0.33 -12.51
N VAL A 84 3.88 0.89 -13.65
CA VAL A 84 4.67 1.80 -14.45
C VAL A 84 3.90 3.09 -14.66
N GLY A 85 4.62 4.21 -14.61
CA GLY A 85 4.10 5.50 -15.08
C GLY A 85 3.96 5.51 -16.60
N ILE A 86 3.26 6.50 -17.12
CA ILE A 86 3.20 6.77 -18.56
C ILE A 86 3.83 8.12 -18.82
N ALA A 87 5.12 8.11 -19.15
CA ALA A 87 5.93 9.32 -19.32
C ALA A 87 5.33 10.32 -20.33
N LYS A 88 4.72 9.81 -21.42
CA LYS A 88 4.03 10.60 -22.46
C LYS A 88 2.93 11.52 -21.89
N TYR A 89 2.35 11.17 -20.74
CA TYR A 89 1.24 11.87 -20.10
C TYR A 89 1.60 12.44 -18.73
N GLU A 90 2.90 12.51 -18.39
CA GLU A 90 3.37 12.97 -17.07
C GLU A 90 2.74 12.23 -15.88
N LEU A 91 2.45 10.94 -16.08
CA LEU A 91 1.94 10.06 -15.05
C LEU A 91 3.09 9.21 -14.49
N ASP A 92 3.12 9.07 -13.18
CA ASP A 92 4.06 8.20 -12.47
C ASP A 92 3.33 7.02 -11.83
N ALA A 93 4.11 6.01 -11.43
CA ALA A 93 3.65 4.97 -10.52
C ALA A 93 3.86 5.43 -9.07
N CYS A 94 2.77 5.57 -8.32
CA CYS A 94 2.77 6.00 -6.92
C CYS A 94 2.53 4.80 -6.00
N HIS A 95 3.41 4.54 -5.02
CA HIS A 95 3.24 3.44 -4.06
C HIS A 95 2.08 3.73 -3.11
N SER A 96 1.12 2.81 -3.05
CA SER A 96 -0.02 2.97 -2.13
C SER A 96 0.43 2.78 -0.67
N SER A 97 1.42 1.93 -0.42
CA SER A 97 2.03 1.78 0.91
C SER A 97 3.08 2.85 1.19
N LEU A 98 3.12 3.35 2.43
CA LEU A 98 4.26 4.12 2.95
C LEU A 98 5.42 3.20 3.39
N PHE A 99 5.21 1.89 3.41
CA PHE A 99 6.18 0.87 3.82
C PHE A 99 6.33 -0.23 2.78
N PRO A 100 6.57 0.09 1.50
CA PRO A 100 6.60 -0.91 0.42
C PRO A 100 7.57 -2.06 0.69
N ARG A 101 8.63 -1.81 1.47
CA ARG A 101 9.44 -2.86 2.07
C ARG A 101 9.71 -2.58 3.54
N VAL A 102 9.52 -3.59 4.37
CA VAL A 102 10.04 -3.64 5.74
C VAL A 102 10.99 -4.82 5.89
N ILE A 103 11.81 -4.75 6.92
CA ILE A 103 12.68 -5.84 7.37
C ILE A 103 12.34 -6.02 8.84
N ASP A 104 12.14 -7.25 9.29
CA ASP A 104 11.82 -7.52 10.67
C ASP A 104 12.63 -8.67 11.25
N TYR A 105 12.87 -8.59 12.55
CA TYR A 105 13.66 -9.60 13.27
C TYR A 105 13.09 -9.86 14.65
N SER A 106 13.17 -11.13 15.07
CA SER A 106 12.87 -11.54 16.44
C SER A 106 14.15 -11.46 17.28
N PRO A 107 14.11 -10.88 18.49
CA PRO A 107 15.26 -10.84 19.39
C PRO A 107 15.73 -12.24 19.84
N ASP A 108 14.86 -13.25 19.75
CA ASP A 108 15.10 -14.58 20.35
C ASP A 108 15.94 -15.51 19.45
N ASN A 109 16.14 -15.17 18.17
CA ASN A 109 16.85 -16.00 17.17
C ASN A 109 18.29 -15.51 16.88
N THR A 110 19.12 -15.41 17.92
CA THR A 110 20.51 -14.89 17.86
C THR A 110 21.44 -15.59 16.86
N VAL A 111 21.20 -16.87 16.54
CA VAL A 111 22.04 -17.65 15.60
C VAL A 111 21.58 -17.50 14.14
N GLU A 112 20.27 -17.32 13.89
CA GLU A 112 19.74 -17.04 12.55
C GLU A 112 19.90 -15.57 12.15
N PHE A 113 20.00 -14.67 13.13
CA PHE A 113 20.17 -13.22 12.94
C PHE A 113 21.35 -12.84 12.03
N LEU A 114 22.45 -13.60 12.07
CA LEU A 114 23.65 -13.32 11.26
C LEU A 114 23.60 -13.93 9.84
N SER A 115 22.68 -14.87 9.58
CA SER A 115 22.62 -15.62 8.31
C SER A 115 21.36 -15.37 7.50
N GLN A 116 20.29 -14.85 8.12
CA GLN A 116 19.04 -14.58 7.42
C GLN A 116 19.17 -13.32 6.55
N LYS A 117 18.88 -13.50 5.26
CA LYS A 117 18.66 -12.39 4.32
C LYS A 117 17.65 -11.41 4.95
N GLN A 118 17.89 -10.11 4.79
CA GLN A 118 16.98 -9.03 5.19
C GLN A 118 15.58 -9.27 4.62
N GLN A 119 14.72 -9.91 5.40
CA GLN A 119 13.40 -10.37 4.99
C GLN A 119 12.33 -9.93 5.99
N SER A 120 11.11 -9.86 5.50
CA SER A 120 9.92 -9.69 6.32
C SER A 120 9.16 -11.00 6.48
N ILE A 121 8.40 -11.16 7.57
CA ILE A 121 7.45 -12.28 7.75
C ILE A 121 6.44 -12.41 6.62
N PHE A 122 6.17 -11.34 5.87
CA PHE A 122 5.25 -11.40 4.74
C PHE A 122 5.93 -11.50 3.37
N ASP A 123 7.27 -11.60 3.30
CA ASP A 123 7.96 -11.70 2.00
C ASP A 123 7.47 -12.91 1.18
N GLY A 124 7.16 -12.66 -0.09
CA GLY A 124 6.65 -13.69 -1.01
C GLY A 124 5.19 -14.10 -0.76
N THR A 125 4.47 -13.41 0.12
CA THR A 125 3.03 -13.60 0.31
C THR A 125 2.20 -12.68 -0.60
N ALA A 126 0.90 -12.92 -0.72
CA ALA A 126 0.01 -12.00 -1.43
C ALA A 126 -0.02 -10.60 -0.78
N PHE A 127 0.25 -10.50 0.52
CA PHE A 127 0.34 -9.22 1.20
C PHE A 127 1.57 -8.43 0.78
N ASP A 128 2.70 -9.09 0.49
CA ASP A 128 3.89 -8.46 -0.12
C ASP A 128 3.56 -7.79 -1.45
N ASP A 129 2.86 -8.51 -2.33
CA ASP A 129 2.44 -7.99 -3.63
C ASP A 129 1.46 -6.82 -3.48
N MET A 130 0.55 -6.90 -2.51
CA MET A 130 -0.37 -5.80 -2.19
C MET A 130 0.37 -4.59 -1.62
N ASN A 131 1.33 -4.80 -0.74
CA ASN A 131 2.09 -3.73 -0.11
C ASN A 131 2.99 -3.00 -1.13
N ASN A 132 3.37 -3.66 -2.22
CA ASN A 132 4.11 -3.09 -3.34
C ASN A 132 3.22 -2.61 -4.50
N MET A 133 1.90 -2.52 -4.30
CA MET A 133 0.97 -2.06 -5.32
C MET A 133 1.13 -0.55 -5.58
N THR A 134 1.16 -0.18 -6.86
CA THR A 134 1.18 1.23 -7.29
C THR A 134 -0.10 1.64 -8.00
N VAL A 135 -0.37 2.93 -8.01
CA VAL A 135 -1.42 3.54 -8.82
C VAL A 135 -0.78 4.48 -9.82
N CYS A 136 -1.25 4.47 -11.07
CA CYS A 136 -0.83 5.43 -12.07
C CYS A 136 -1.53 6.76 -11.80
N ALA A 137 -0.78 7.81 -11.50
CA ALA A 137 -1.34 9.12 -11.13
C ALA A 137 -0.42 10.28 -11.56
N PRO A 138 -0.92 11.53 -11.59
CA PRO A 138 -0.09 12.68 -11.93
C PRO A 138 1.13 12.81 -11.03
N LYS A 139 2.28 13.23 -11.57
CA LYS A 139 3.54 13.45 -10.82
C LYS A 139 3.39 14.21 -9.50
N THR A 140 2.42 15.12 -9.40
CA THR A 140 2.14 15.86 -8.17
C THR A 140 1.73 14.96 -6.99
N VAL A 141 1.17 13.78 -7.25
CA VAL A 141 0.89 12.75 -6.22
C VAL A 141 2.18 12.25 -5.58
N ASN A 142 3.18 11.90 -6.40
CA ASN A 142 4.50 11.51 -5.90
C ASN A 142 5.17 12.61 -5.08
N LEU A 143 4.96 13.89 -5.40
CA LEU A 143 5.49 14.98 -4.57
C LEU A 143 4.87 15.00 -3.17
N VAL A 144 3.58 14.70 -3.06
CA VAL A 144 2.90 14.56 -1.77
C VAL A 144 3.39 13.32 -1.02
N ASP A 145 3.57 12.19 -1.71
CA ASP A 145 4.08 10.97 -1.11
C ASP A 145 5.53 11.15 -0.60
N CYS A 146 6.38 11.81 -1.38
CA CYS A 146 7.73 12.20 -0.98
C CYS A 146 7.75 13.05 0.30
N TYR A 147 6.72 13.86 0.54
CA TYR A 147 6.57 14.62 1.79
C TYR A 147 6.26 13.70 2.98
N LEU A 148 5.41 12.68 2.79
CA LEU A 148 5.13 11.66 3.82
C LEU A 148 6.34 10.77 4.10
N GLU A 149 7.10 10.43 3.05
CA GLU A 149 8.25 9.54 3.08
C GLU A 149 9.55 10.18 3.59
N ASP A 150 9.57 11.49 3.85
CA ASP A 150 10.75 12.26 4.25
C ASP A 150 11.84 12.42 3.18
N ARG A 151 11.47 12.52 1.90
CA ARG A 151 12.44 12.81 0.83
C ARG A 151 12.75 14.29 0.64
N MET A 152 12.07 15.18 1.38
CA MET A 152 12.09 16.62 1.10
C MET A 152 12.50 17.51 2.30
N HIS A 153 12.17 17.17 3.56
CA HIS A 153 12.24 18.16 4.66
C HIS A 153 12.59 17.64 6.09
N GLY A 154 13.16 16.45 6.25
CA GLY A 154 13.66 15.95 7.56
C GLY A 154 12.59 15.70 8.63
N ARG A 155 11.30 15.60 8.27
CA ARG A 155 10.17 15.33 9.17
C ARG A 155 9.53 14.02 8.81
N THR A 156 9.59 13.07 9.73
CA THR A 156 9.39 11.68 9.38
C THR A 156 8.04 11.16 9.82
N TYR A 157 6.97 11.56 9.12
CA TYR A 157 5.66 10.90 9.27
C TYR A 157 5.83 9.39 9.12
N ARG A 158 6.59 8.96 8.11
CA ARG A 158 6.99 7.56 7.94
C ARG A 158 7.70 6.94 9.16
N LYS A 159 8.63 7.64 9.83
CA LYS A 159 9.28 7.09 11.05
C LYS A 159 8.35 7.09 12.27
N ARG A 160 7.45 8.08 12.40
CA ARG A 160 6.42 8.09 13.45
C ARG A 160 5.46 6.91 13.29
N LEU A 161 5.02 6.66 12.06
CA LEU A 161 4.21 5.49 11.72
C LEU A 161 4.99 4.18 11.96
N LEU A 162 6.29 4.12 11.62
CA LEU A 162 7.12 2.97 11.96
C LEU A 162 7.22 2.72 13.48
N ALA A 163 7.32 3.79 14.27
CA ALA A 163 7.36 3.69 15.73
C ALA A 163 6.03 3.12 16.27
N ILE A 164 4.89 3.57 15.75
CA ILE A 164 3.57 3.02 16.10
C ILE A 164 3.50 1.53 15.77
N LEU A 165 3.92 1.14 14.56
CA LEU A 165 3.95 -0.26 14.14
C LEU A 165 4.81 -1.13 15.06
N ASN A 166 5.98 -0.64 15.49
CA ASN A 166 6.81 -1.33 16.47
C ASN A 166 6.14 -1.45 17.85
N GLN A 167 5.42 -0.43 18.32
CA GLN A 167 4.66 -0.52 19.57
C GLN A 167 3.55 -1.57 19.49
N VAL A 168 2.85 -1.67 18.36
CA VAL A 168 1.87 -2.76 18.11
C VAL A 168 2.55 -4.12 18.07
N SER A 169 3.73 -4.22 17.44
CA SER A 169 4.50 -5.47 17.40
C SER A 169 4.91 -5.98 18.78
N MET A 170 5.29 -5.05 19.66
CA MET A 170 5.65 -5.37 21.04
C MET A 170 4.45 -5.65 21.94
N GLY A 171 3.22 -5.40 21.48
CA GLY A 171 2.01 -5.59 22.28
C GLY A 171 1.68 -4.42 23.20
N ASN A 172 2.37 -3.29 23.06
CA ASN A 172 2.11 -2.08 23.85
C ASN A 172 0.89 -1.31 23.33
N LEU A 173 0.50 -1.55 22.08
CA LEU A 173 -0.69 -0.99 21.45
C LEU A 173 -1.47 -2.10 20.74
N THR A 174 -2.80 -1.99 20.74
CA THR A 174 -3.64 -2.80 19.84
C THR A 174 -3.62 -2.22 18.41
N PRO A 175 -4.01 -2.99 17.38
CA PRO A 175 -4.14 -2.47 16.02
C PRO A 175 -5.09 -1.27 15.92
N GLU A 176 -6.18 -1.25 16.68
CA GLU A 176 -7.15 -0.15 16.74
C GLU A 176 -6.51 1.13 17.30
N GLN A 177 -5.76 1.02 18.40
CA GLN A 177 -4.99 2.14 18.95
C GLN A 177 -3.92 2.62 17.96
N GLY A 178 -3.24 1.69 17.28
CA GLY A 178 -2.29 2.00 16.22
C GLY A 178 -2.92 2.78 15.06
N MET A 179 -4.15 2.43 14.65
CA MET A 179 -4.91 3.17 13.64
C MET A 179 -5.33 4.55 14.11
N HIS A 180 -5.75 4.70 15.37
CA HIS A 180 -6.04 6.00 15.94
C HIS A 180 -4.83 6.94 15.83
N PHE A 181 -3.64 6.47 16.24
CA PHE A 181 -2.41 7.25 16.10
C PHE A 181 -2.01 7.51 14.65
N PHE A 182 -2.24 6.55 13.74
CA PHE A 182 -2.03 6.76 12.30
C PHE A 182 -2.83 7.97 11.80
N PHE A 183 -4.13 8.05 12.14
CA PHE A 183 -4.96 9.16 11.70
C PHE A 183 -4.53 10.51 12.26
N LEU A 184 -4.09 10.57 13.53
CA LEU A 184 -3.52 11.79 14.11
C LEU A 184 -2.24 12.23 13.38
N VAL A 185 -1.37 11.28 13.05
CA VAL A 185 -0.15 11.54 12.27
C VAL A 185 -0.49 12.08 10.88
N MET A 186 -1.47 11.47 10.20
CA MET A 186 -1.92 11.89 8.87
C MET A 186 -2.62 13.26 8.88
N GLN A 187 -3.46 13.54 9.87
CA GLN A 187 -4.13 14.84 10.03
C GLN A 187 -3.09 15.96 10.16
N ARG A 188 -2.07 15.75 11.02
CA ARG A 188 -0.95 16.67 11.16
C ARG A 188 -0.16 16.81 9.85
N ALA A 189 0.04 15.71 9.13
CA ALA A 189 0.73 15.73 7.84
C ALA A 189 0.01 16.63 6.83
N PHE A 190 -1.30 16.49 6.65
CA PHE A 190 -2.05 17.31 5.71
C PHE A 190 -2.09 18.80 6.09
N ILE A 191 -2.15 19.12 7.39
CA ILE A 191 -2.04 20.51 7.88
C ILE A 191 -0.68 21.11 7.49
N GLU A 192 0.42 20.40 7.75
CA GLU A 192 1.76 20.89 7.44
C GLU A 192 2.00 20.96 5.91
N MET A 193 1.53 19.98 5.14
CA MET A 193 1.57 20.01 3.67
C MET A 193 0.85 21.24 3.09
N ARG A 194 -0.33 21.59 3.60
CA ARG A 194 -1.05 22.81 3.14
C ARG A 194 -0.22 24.07 3.39
N ARG A 195 0.44 24.16 4.54
CA ARG A 195 1.33 25.31 4.86
C ARG A 195 2.53 25.37 3.93
N VAL A 196 3.11 24.22 3.57
CA VAL A 196 4.21 24.14 2.61
C VAL A 196 3.74 24.48 1.20
N ALA A 197 2.59 23.94 0.78
CA ALA A 197 1.98 24.22 -0.51
C ALA A 197 1.68 25.72 -0.69
N ALA A 198 1.20 26.40 0.35
CA ALA A 198 0.95 27.84 0.33
C ALA A 198 2.20 28.68 0.00
N LYS A 199 3.41 28.17 0.29
CA LYS A 199 4.70 28.82 0.02
C LYS A 199 5.26 28.52 -1.37
N VAL A 200 4.62 27.64 -2.16
CA VAL A 200 5.09 27.29 -3.51
C VAL A 200 4.93 28.49 -4.46
N LYS A 201 6.01 28.87 -5.14
CA LYS A 201 5.99 29.88 -6.20
C LYS A 201 5.22 29.37 -7.42
N GLY A 202 4.36 30.22 -7.98
CA GLY A 202 3.56 29.94 -9.17
C GLY A 202 2.15 29.43 -8.83
N PRO A 203 1.08 30.19 -9.16
CA PRO A 203 -0.29 29.87 -8.74
C PRO A 203 -0.74 28.50 -9.25
N LYS A 204 -0.47 28.18 -10.52
CA LYS A 204 -0.85 26.89 -11.12
C LYS A 204 -0.27 25.68 -10.37
N LYS A 205 1.01 25.75 -9.95
CA LYS A 205 1.69 24.66 -9.24
C LYS A 205 1.16 24.54 -7.81
N ARG A 206 0.94 25.68 -7.14
CA ARG A 206 0.34 25.73 -5.81
C ARG A 206 -1.07 25.13 -5.82
N ASP A 207 -1.91 25.53 -6.76
CA ASP A 207 -3.30 25.08 -6.83
C ASP A 207 -3.39 23.58 -7.13
N ALA A 208 -2.53 23.09 -8.03
CA ALA A 208 -2.40 21.66 -8.30
C ALA A 208 -2.00 20.87 -7.05
N LEU A 209 -0.99 21.32 -6.30
CA LEU A 209 -0.55 20.65 -5.09
C LEU A 209 -1.63 20.65 -4.01
N LEU A 210 -2.29 21.79 -3.77
CA LEU A 210 -3.41 21.89 -2.83
C LEU A 210 -4.56 20.96 -3.20
N LYS A 211 -4.85 20.82 -4.50
CA LYS A 211 -5.90 19.92 -4.98
C LYS A 211 -5.56 18.45 -4.74
N VAL A 212 -4.32 18.03 -5.01
CA VAL A 212 -3.86 16.67 -4.72
C VAL A 212 -3.90 16.39 -3.22
N ILE A 213 -3.43 17.32 -2.38
CA ILE A 213 -3.52 17.21 -0.91
C ILE A 213 -4.97 16.98 -0.48
N ALA A 214 -5.93 17.75 -1.01
CA ALA A 214 -7.34 17.59 -0.66
C ALA A 214 -7.91 16.24 -1.09
N HIS A 215 -7.50 15.71 -2.24
CA HIS A 215 -7.93 14.37 -2.70
C HIS A 215 -7.30 13.25 -1.88
N GLN A 216 -6.00 13.33 -1.56
CA GLN A 216 -5.37 12.34 -0.67
C GLN A 216 -5.95 12.39 0.75
N GLU A 217 -6.25 13.58 1.28
CA GLU A 217 -6.89 13.74 2.59
C GLU A 217 -8.28 13.10 2.58
N ARG A 218 -9.09 13.35 1.54
CA ARG A 218 -10.40 12.71 1.39
C ARG A 218 -10.29 11.19 1.39
N GLY A 219 -9.42 10.61 0.56
CA GLY A 219 -9.25 9.14 0.53
C GLY A 219 -8.71 8.57 1.84
N THR A 220 -7.83 9.30 2.53
CA THR A 220 -7.30 8.87 3.85
C THR A 220 -8.41 8.81 4.91
N PHE A 221 -9.37 9.73 4.90
CA PHE A 221 -10.40 9.84 5.94
C PHE A 221 -11.79 9.38 5.49
N GLU A 222 -11.94 8.82 4.28
CA GLU A 222 -13.22 8.44 3.67
C GLU A 222 -14.08 7.55 4.59
N ASN A 223 -13.44 6.64 5.34
CA ASN A 223 -14.11 5.68 6.22
C ASN A 223 -13.80 5.92 7.72
N ALA A 224 -13.29 7.09 8.08
CA ALA A 224 -12.86 7.40 9.45
C ALA A 224 -14.00 7.91 10.36
N THR A 225 -15.26 7.71 9.96
CA THR A 225 -16.45 8.40 10.47
C THR A 225 -16.80 8.14 11.93
N GLU A 226 -16.30 7.06 12.55
CA GLU A 226 -16.58 6.75 13.96
C GLU A 226 -15.38 7.01 14.89
N SER A 227 -14.16 7.07 14.37
CA SER A 227 -12.93 7.14 15.20
C SER A 227 -12.40 8.57 15.42
N LEU A 228 -12.98 9.57 14.75
CA LEU A 228 -12.55 10.98 14.77
C LEU A 228 -13.70 11.91 15.20
N HIS A 229 -14.24 11.70 16.41
CA HIS A 229 -15.01 12.75 17.10
C HIS A 229 -14.11 13.87 17.64
N LEU A 230 -13.14 14.34 16.85
CA LEU A 230 -12.30 15.50 17.15
C LEU A 230 -12.22 16.44 15.93
N SER A 231 -13.08 17.45 15.99
CA SER A 231 -12.94 18.82 15.47
C SER A 231 -12.48 19.02 14.02
N THR A 232 -13.44 19.13 13.10
CA THR A 232 -13.50 20.24 12.13
C THR A 232 -14.91 20.37 11.53
N PRO A 233 -15.51 21.59 11.44
CA PRO A 233 -16.86 21.80 10.89
C PRO A 233 -17.03 21.39 9.40
N PHE A 234 -15.92 21.18 8.69
CA PHE A 234 -15.91 20.90 7.26
C PHE A 234 -16.34 19.47 6.89
N PHE A 235 -16.23 18.52 7.82
CA PHE A 235 -16.50 17.10 7.56
C PHE A 235 -17.99 16.78 7.42
N LYS A 236 -18.89 17.55 8.05
CA LYS A 236 -20.34 17.27 8.04
C LYS A 236 -21.02 17.48 6.69
N LYS A 237 -20.38 18.14 5.71
CA LYS A 237 -21.05 18.55 4.46
C LYS A 237 -20.82 17.64 3.25
N THR A 238 -19.97 16.61 3.34
CA THR A 238 -19.57 15.83 2.14
C THR A 238 -19.87 14.32 2.19
N LEU A 239 -20.57 13.83 3.22
CA LEU A 239 -20.92 12.41 3.37
C LEU A 239 -22.39 12.16 3.04
N HIS A 240 -22.79 12.52 1.83
CA HIS A 240 -23.94 11.91 1.18
C HIS A 240 -23.69 11.91 -0.33
N GLN A 241 -23.20 10.79 -0.85
CA GLN A 241 -23.57 10.32 -2.19
C GLN A 241 -23.15 8.87 -2.45
N LYS A 242 -24.20 8.04 -2.59
CA LYS A 242 -24.44 6.92 -3.51
C LYS A 242 -23.51 5.68 -3.51
N ASN A 243 -24.19 4.56 -3.29
CA ASN A 243 -23.86 3.22 -3.79
C ASN A 243 -23.55 3.25 -5.29
N GLU A 244 -22.36 2.80 -5.68
CA GLU A 244 -22.08 2.26 -7.01
C GLU A 244 -21.53 0.83 -6.86
N PRO A 245 -22.08 -0.16 -7.59
CA PRO A 245 -21.47 -1.47 -7.70
C PRO A 245 -20.45 -1.45 -8.85
N ALA A 246 -19.16 -1.58 -8.57
CA ALA A 246 -18.17 -1.72 -9.63
C ALA A 246 -16.95 -2.53 -9.16
N TYR A 247 -16.74 -3.67 -9.83
CA TYR A 247 -15.57 -4.55 -9.73
C TYR A 247 -14.29 -3.77 -9.44
N THR A 248 -13.85 -3.88 -8.19
CA THR A 248 -12.69 -3.15 -7.69
C THR A 248 -11.43 -3.65 -8.38
N ALA A 249 -10.38 -2.83 -8.41
CA ALA A 249 -9.09 -3.30 -8.89
C ALA A 249 -8.55 -4.46 -7.99
N TYR A 250 -9.02 -4.54 -6.75
CA TYR A 250 -8.89 -5.72 -5.89
C TYR A 250 -9.57 -6.97 -6.47
N ASP A 251 -10.78 -6.89 -7.03
CA ASP A 251 -11.43 -8.04 -7.66
C ASP A 251 -10.67 -8.52 -8.90
N ARG A 252 -10.03 -7.62 -9.66
CA ARG A 252 -9.16 -8.00 -10.80
C ARG A 252 -7.85 -8.66 -10.33
N THR A 253 -7.15 -8.05 -9.37
CA THR A 253 -5.93 -8.64 -8.81
C THR A 253 -6.24 -9.97 -8.12
N ARG A 254 -7.34 -10.06 -7.36
CA ARG A 254 -7.86 -11.31 -6.78
C ARG A 254 -8.16 -12.35 -7.85
N LYS A 255 -8.87 -11.99 -8.93
CA LYS A 255 -9.22 -12.92 -10.03
C LYS A 255 -7.99 -13.42 -10.78
N GLU A 256 -7.00 -12.56 -11.03
CA GLU A 256 -5.71 -12.97 -11.64
C GLU A 256 -4.84 -13.79 -10.67
N LEU A 257 -4.81 -13.47 -9.37
CA LEU A 257 -4.12 -14.25 -8.35
C LEU A 257 -4.76 -15.64 -8.14
N LEU A 258 -6.09 -15.75 -8.28
CA LEU A 258 -6.83 -17.01 -8.13
C LEU A 258 -6.77 -17.89 -9.40
N LYS A 259 -6.71 -17.30 -10.60
CA LYS A 259 -6.49 -18.05 -11.86
C LYS A 259 -5.19 -18.84 -11.88
N ASN A 260 -4.15 -18.34 -11.22
CA ASN A 260 -2.83 -18.98 -11.19
C ASN A 260 -2.64 -19.98 -10.03
N LYS A 261 -3.64 -20.15 -9.15
CA LYS A 261 -3.60 -21.09 -8.01
C LYS A 261 -4.44 -22.35 -8.19
N TYR A 262 -5.31 -22.40 -9.19
CA TYR A 262 -6.10 -23.58 -9.56
C TYR A 262 -5.85 -23.92 -11.03
N ARG A 263 -4.64 -24.40 -11.33
CA ARG A 263 -4.62 -25.60 -12.18
C ARG A 263 -4.75 -26.75 -11.20
N PRO A 264 -5.79 -27.60 -11.32
CA PRO A 264 -5.68 -28.93 -10.74
C PRO A 264 -4.31 -29.45 -11.16
N ALA A 265 -3.58 -30.09 -10.26
CA ALA A 265 -2.54 -30.99 -10.73
C ALA A 265 -3.20 -31.87 -11.80
N ASP A 266 -2.53 -32.09 -12.92
CA ASP A 266 -2.89 -33.18 -13.80
C ASP A 266 -2.72 -34.45 -12.96
N ASP A 267 -3.75 -34.77 -12.19
CA ASP A 267 -3.87 -35.99 -11.45
C ASP A 267 -3.89 -37.09 -12.50
N GLY A 268 -2.96 -38.02 -12.30
CA GLY A 268 -2.50 -38.94 -13.32
C GLY A 268 -3.65 -39.62 -14.07
N ALA A 269 -3.37 -39.88 -15.35
CA ALA A 269 -4.11 -40.83 -16.16
C ALA A 269 -4.60 -42.00 -15.28
N ILE A 270 -5.92 -42.05 -15.09
CA ILE A 270 -6.59 -43.21 -14.54
C ILE A 270 -6.34 -44.32 -15.56
N HIS A 271 -5.47 -45.26 -15.19
CA HIS A 271 -5.36 -46.54 -15.86
C HIS A 271 -6.74 -47.21 -15.76
N ASP A 272 -7.43 -47.32 -16.90
CA ASP A 272 -8.65 -48.10 -17.03
C ASP A 272 -8.26 -49.60 -17.02
N PRO A 273 -8.62 -50.39 -16.00
CA PRO A 273 -8.41 -51.82 -16.01
C PRO A 273 -9.64 -52.47 -16.66
N LYS A 274 -9.85 -52.19 -17.94
CA LYS A 274 -10.79 -52.92 -18.79
C LYS A 274 -10.15 -53.14 -20.15
N ASN A 275 -9.22 -54.08 -20.19
CA ASN A 275 -8.95 -54.92 -21.36
C ASN A 275 -8.26 -56.20 -20.87
N GLY A 276 -9.07 -57.04 -20.22
CA GLY A 276 -8.82 -58.47 -20.17
C GLY A 276 -9.67 -59.12 -21.26
N ALA A 277 -9.01 -59.49 -22.36
CA ALA A 277 -9.37 -60.53 -23.29
C ALA A 277 -8.08 -60.96 -24.01
#